data_AF-A0A2S4PNB9-F1
#
_entry.id   AF-A0A2S4PNB9-F1
#
_cell.length_a   1.000
_cell.length_b   1.000
_cell.length_c   1.000
_cell.angle_alpha   90.00
_cell.angle_beta   90.00
_cell.angle_gamma   90.00
#
_symmetry.space_group_name_H-M   'P 1'
#
loop_
_entity.id
_entity.type
_entity.pdbx_description
1 polymer ?
#
loop_
_entity_poly.entity_id
_entity_poly.type
_entity_poly.pdbx_seq_one_letter_code
_entity_poly.pdbx_strand_id
1 'polypeptide(L)'
;MLLSSTSAAATRNQEATLLFQNICNVLDNALSVDHLPFHLHKPLRDFITDLNVVAQRHFDSHKNGTSRPMLPYAATTDKPNVRKIPASTTEKKVLMATLTFAPKISPQFIFELFKRSIIRAKNESEVVKYLVPILEGGILVENQGSKHITFSNLEPLTDANIEQRALLEGTPDRCYGSPFEQLCKEVREDLNSKVVPTAEKTNPIAPNFFLELKGPEGYQKTADLQAQHYEAWGERGQIALRSWGHDASVLDGKAHTIACTYFSRMLIFYSIHAVKSLDIDVRIEHFMHIIDGFFMDASVFNAIAAYQKLQDYAEEKRNEAIELANTRAQEIREASL
;
A
#
# COMPACT_ATOMS: atom_id res chain seq x y z
N MET A 1 -4.36 45.43 21.32
CA MET A 1 -4.78 44.05 20.97
C MET A 1 -3.63 43.37 20.27
N LEU A 2 -2.99 42.39 20.91
CA LEU A 2 -1.99 41.54 20.28
C LEU A 2 -2.73 40.43 19.51
N LEU A 3 -2.69 40.50 18.18
CA LEU A 3 -3.12 39.39 17.32
C LEU A 3 -2.10 38.25 17.49
N SER A 4 -2.55 37.13 18.04
CA SER A 4 -1.78 35.90 18.16
C SER A 4 -1.42 35.39 16.77
N SER A 5 -0.15 35.49 16.40
CA SER A 5 0.40 34.82 15.22
C SER A 5 0.67 33.36 15.60
N THR A 6 -0.29 32.48 15.32
CA THR A 6 -0.04 31.03 15.39
C THR A 6 1.05 30.67 14.38
N SER A 7 2.17 30.11 14.84
CA SER A 7 3.27 29.70 13.98
C SER A 7 2.83 28.60 13.00
N ALA A 8 3.45 28.50 11.83
CA ALA A 8 3.17 27.44 10.87
C ALA A 8 3.34 26.02 11.45
N ALA A 9 4.14 25.86 12.51
CA ALA A 9 4.25 24.61 13.26
C ALA A 9 3.01 24.35 14.14
N ALA A 10 2.45 25.38 14.78
CA ALA A 10 1.21 25.27 15.55
C ALA A 10 0.02 24.91 14.67
N THR A 11 -0.08 25.52 13.47
CA THR A 11 -1.13 25.18 12.49
C THR A 11 -0.99 23.74 11.99
N ARG A 12 0.23 23.29 11.64
CA ARG A 12 0.48 21.89 11.25
C ARG A 12 0.11 20.91 12.37
N ASN A 13 0.47 21.22 13.61
CA ASN A 13 0.11 20.39 14.75
C ASN A 13 -1.40 20.31 14.95
N GLN A 14 -2.12 21.42 14.80
CA GLN A 14 -3.56 21.46 15.00
C GLN A 14 -4.33 20.74 13.89
N GLU A 15 -3.96 20.94 12.63
CA GLU A 15 -4.53 20.24 11.47
C GLU A 15 -4.27 18.73 11.57
N ALA A 16 -3.05 18.34 11.93
CA ALA A 16 -2.68 16.95 12.10
C ALA A 16 -3.44 16.32 13.28
N THR A 17 -3.52 16.97 14.44
CA THR A 17 -4.27 16.45 15.59
C THR A 17 -5.76 16.24 15.27
N LEU A 18 -6.40 17.19 14.59
CA LEU A 18 -7.81 17.04 14.18
C LEU A 18 -8.00 15.90 13.17
N LEU A 19 -7.08 15.76 12.22
CA LEU A 19 -7.09 14.66 11.25
C LEU A 19 -6.93 13.31 11.96
N PHE A 20 -6.00 13.20 12.91
CA PHE A 20 -5.74 11.96 13.63
C PHE A 20 -6.89 11.57 14.56
N GLN A 21 -7.44 12.52 15.32
CA GLN A 21 -8.58 12.30 16.21
C GLN A 21 -9.81 11.80 15.45
N ASN A 22 -10.09 12.39 14.29
CA ASN A 22 -11.20 11.97 13.44
C ASN A 22 -10.99 10.56 12.87
N ILE A 23 -9.74 10.18 12.54
CA ILE A 23 -9.45 8.86 12.00
C ILE A 23 -9.51 7.77 13.07
N CYS A 24 -9.00 8.01 14.28
CA CYS A 24 -9.14 7.05 15.39
C CYS A 24 -10.61 6.82 15.75
N ASN A 25 -11.41 7.89 15.83
CA ASN A 25 -12.84 7.79 16.10
C ASN A 25 -13.61 7.02 15.00
N VAL A 26 -13.16 7.08 13.74
CA VAL A 26 -13.79 6.34 12.64
C VAL A 26 -13.41 4.86 12.68
N LEU A 27 -12.14 4.53 12.94
CA LEU A 27 -11.69 3.14 13.09
C LEU A 27 -12.34 2.45 14.30
N ASP A 28 -12.54 3.16 15.41
CA ASP A 28 -13.25 2.63 16.58
C ASP A 28 -14.74 2.39 16.32
N ASN A 29 -15.36 3.14 15.40
CA ASN A 29 -16.76 2.96 15.01
C ASN A 29 -16.97 1.90 13.91
N ALA A 30 -15.93 1.55 13.14
CA ALA A 30 -16.04 0.66 11.98
C ALA A 30 -16.17 -0.83 12.32
N LEU A 31 -16.16 -1.22 13.60
CA LEU A 31 -15.98 -2.63 14.00
C LEU A 31 -16.97 -3.09 15.05
N SER A 32 -18.20 -3.40 14.64
CA SER A 32 -18.98 -4.43 15.34
C SER A 32 -18.48 -5.79 14.87
N VAL A 33 -17.84 -6.55 15.76
CA VAL A 33 -17.25 -7.88 15.49
C VAL A 33 -18.31 -8.97 15.19
N ASP A 34 -19.59 -8.58 15.16
CA ASP A 34 -20.76 -9.47 15.18
C ASP A 34 -21.00 -10.25 13.88
N HIS A 35 -20.27 -9.93 12.81
CA HIS A 35 -20.44 -10.56 11.48
C HIS A 35 -19.24 -11.41 11.00
N LEU A 36 -18.17 -11.52 11.79
CA LEU A 36 -16.95 -12.24 11.40
C LEU A 36 -16.91 -13.66 12.02
N PRO A 37 -16.41 -14.71 11.32
CA PRO A 37 -16.13 -16.01 11.94
C PRO A 37 -15.21 -15.90 13.16
N PHE A 38 -15.51 -16.63 14.23
CA PHE A 38 -14.83 -16.50 15.54
C PHE A 38 -13.29 -16.61 15.44
N HIS A 39 -12.77 -17.48 14.58
CA HIS A 39 -11.33 -17.70 14.43
C HIS A 39 -10.58 -16.48 13.84
N LEU A 40 -11.30 -15.54 13.21
CA LEU A 40 -10.73 -14.34 12.59
C LEU A 40 -10.85 -13.08 13.47
N HIS A 41 -11.58 -13.18 14.59
CA HIS A 41 -11.76 -12.06 15.52
C HIS A 41 -10.43 -11.54 16.08
N LYS A 42 -9.54 -12.45 16.47
CA LYS A 42 -8.21 -12.09 16.99
C LYS A 42 -7.31 -11.51 15.89
N PRO A 43 -7.12 -12.17 14.73
CA PRO A 43 -6.40 -11.60 13.59
C PRO A 43 -6.82 -10.16 13.24
N LEU A 44 -8.12 -9.89 13.16
CA LEU A 44 -8.63 -8.56 12.85
C LEU A 44 -8.28 -7.54 13.94
N ARG A 45 -8.50 -7.87 15.22
CA ARG A 45 -8.12 -6.98 16.35
C ARG A 45 -6.63 -6.67 16.39
N ASP A 46 -5.80 -7.68 16.15
CA ASP A 46 -4.34 -7.54 16.11
C ASP A 46 -3.94 -6.64 14.93
N PHE A 47 -4.57 -6.79 13.76
CA PHE A 47 -4.38 -5.93 12.59
C PHE A 47 -4.71 -4.45 12.90
N ILE A 48 -5.87 -4.17 13.50
CA ILE A 48 -6.28 -2.80 13.85
C ILE A 48 -5.31 -2.17 14.84
N THR A 49 -4.85 -2.95 15.82
CA THR A 49 -3.86 -2.50 16.81
C THR A 49 -2.56 -2.12 16.11
N ASP A 50 -2.03 -3.00 15.26
CA ASP A 50 -0.81 -2.73 14.48
C ASP A 50 -0.97 -1.50 13.57
N LEU A 51 -2.13 -1.37 12.90
CA LEU A 51 -2.44 -0.24 12.01
C LEU A 51 -2.41 1.09 12.76
N ASN A 52 -3.02 1.15 13.95
CA ASN A 52 -3.00 2.33 14.79
C ASN A 52 -1.58 2.69 15.23
N VAL A 53 -0.74 1.70 15.54
CA VAL A 53 0.67 1.92 15.89
C VAL A 53 1.48 2.49 14.73
N VAL A 54 1.29 1.97 13.50
CA VAL A 54 1.95 2.51 12.29
C VAL A 54 1.50 3.95 12.05
N ALA A 55 0.19 4.18 12.07
CA ALA A 55 -0.38 5.50 11.84
C ALA A 55 0.14 6.54 12.85
N GLN A 56 0.25 6.18 14.13
CA GLN A 56 0.79 7.05 15.17
C GLN A 56 2.27 7.38 14.93
N ARG A 57 3.09 6.40 14.54
CA ARG A 57 4.52 6.64 14.25
C ARG A 57 4.71 7.58 13.08
N HIS A 58 4.00 7.36 11.98
CA HIS A 58 4.03 8.23 10.80
C HIS A 58 3.53 9.65 11.14
N PHE A 59 2.50 9.75 11.97
CA PHE A 59 2.01 11.02 12.48
C PHE A 59 3.06 11.78 13.30
N ASP A 60 3.73 11.11 14.23
CA ASP A 60 4.75 11.73 15.07
C ASP A 60 5.96 12.17 14.23
N SER A 61 6.37 11.39 13.24
CA SER A 61 7.39 11.81 12.27
C SER A 61 6.99 13.07 11.51
N HIS A 62 5.73 13.15 11.03
CA HIS A 62 5.21 14.34 10.35
C HIS A 62 5.22 15.57 11.27
N LYS A 63 4.72 15.40 12.51
CA LYS A 63 4.68 16.46 13.54
C LYS A 63 6.07 17.00 13.86
N ASN A 64 7.05 16.11 13.97
CA ASN A 64 8.42 16.43 14.35
C ASN A 64 9.27 16.94 13.17
N GLY A 65 8.73 16.95 11.95
CA GLY A 65 9.45 17.37 10.74
C GLY A 65 10.63 16.46 10.39
N THR A 66 10.66 15.25 10.93
CA THR A 66 11.65 14.23 10.57
C THR A 66 11.22 13.55 9.26
N SER A 67 12.15 12.89 8.56
CA SER A 67 11.76 11.95 7.49
C SER A 67 10.84 10.86 8.05
N ARG A 68 10.23 10.07 7.15
CA ARG A 68 9.45 8.86 7.47
C ARG A 68 10.10 8.07 8.63
N PRO A 69 9.29 7.47 9.52
CA PRO A 69 9.81 6.84 10.73
C PRO A 69 10.86 5.80 10.39
N MET A 70 11.96 5.78 11.14
CA MET A 70 12.89 4.65 11.08
C MET A 70 12.14 3.40 11.54
N LEU A 71 12.26 2.32 10.77
CA LEU A 71 11.68 1.03 11.14
C LEU A 71 12.16 0.67 12.57
N PRO A 72 11.28 0.16 13.45
CA PRO A 72 11.59 -0.03 14.88
C PRO A 72 12.79 -0.96 15.14
N TYR A 73 13.22 -1.74 14.16
CA TYR A 73 14.36 -2.65 14.23
C TYR A 73 15.62 -2.15 13.51
N ALA A 74 15.58 -1.00 12.82
CA ALA A 74 16.72 -0.43 12.08
C ALA A 74 17.69 0.39 12.98
N ALA A 75 17.57 0.32 14.30
CA ALA A 75 18.43 1.05 15.23
C ALA A 75 19.87 0.51 15.32
N THR A 76 20.19 -0.58 14.63
CA THR A 76 21.51 -1.19 14.62
C THR A 76 21.96 -1.47 13.19
N THR A 77 22.47 -0.46 12.50
CA THR A 77 23.59 -0.60 11.52
C THR A 77 24.00 0.78 11.00
N ASP A 78 25.30 1.07 11.09
CA ASP A 78 25.93 2.28 10.56
C ASP A 78 25.72 2.40 9.04
N LYS A 79 25.25 3.56 8.59
CA LYS A 79 25.06 3.88 7.16
C LYS A 79 26.41 4.15 6.48
N PRO A 80 26.77 3.51 5.35
CA PRO A 80 27.82 4.01 4.49
C PRO A 80 27.32 5.14 3.58
N ASN A 81 28.16 6.17 3.44
CA ASN A 81 27.99 7.36 2.62
C ASN A 81 27.74 7.04 1.13
N VAL A 82 26.61 7.48 0.57
CA VAL A 82 26.39 7.49 -0.89
C VAL A 82 26.58 8.91 -1.44
N ARG A 83 27.57 9.06 -2.33
CA ARG A 83 27.91 10.29 -3.04
C ARG A 83 26.80 10.69 -4.03
N LYS A 84 26.48 11.98 -4.05
CA LYS A 84 25.56 12.61 -5.02
C LYS A 84 26.24 12.73 -6.40
N ILE A 85 25.53 12.35 -7.47
CA ILE A 85 25.91 12.59 -8.87
C ILE A 85 24.86 13.54 -9.49
N PRO A 86 25.26 14.58 -10.25
CA PRO A 86 24.34 15.62 -10.73
C PRO A 86 23.60 15.21 -12.01
N ALA A 87 22.33 15.61 -12.11
CA ALA A 87 21.48 15.39 -13.29
C ALA A 87 21.74 16.46 -14.37
N SER A 88 21.84 16.02 -15.63
CA SER A 88 21.87 16.88 -16.81
C SER A 88 20.47 17.00 -17.46
N THR A 89 20.20 18.22 -17.90
CA THR A 89 19.01 18.77 -18.55
C THR A 89 18.69 18.08 -19.88
N THR A 90 17.41 17.93 -20.25
CA THR A 90 16.76 18.60 -21.42
C THR A 90 15.38 18.01 -21.79
N GLU A 91 14.43 18.94 -22.01
CA GLU A 91 13.19 18.87 -22.83
C GLU A 91 11.97 18.04 -22.40
N LYS A 92 11.05 18.70 -21.67
CA LYS A 92 9.60 18.76 -21.98
C LYS A 92 8.95 19.99 -21.30
N LYS A 93 9.49 21.17 -21.62
CA LYS A 93 8.97 22.49 -21.23
C LYS A 93 7.76 22.88 -22.09
N VAL A 94 6.57 22.31 -21.90
CA VAL A 94 5.33 22.94 -22.41
C VAL A 94 4.11 22.78 -21.48
N LEU A 95 4.11 21.94 -20.43
CA LEU A 95 2.93 21.81 -19.54
C LEU A 95 3.23 22.00 -18.03
N MET A 96 4.38 22.59 -17.68
CA MET A 96 4.86 22.73 -16.30
C MET A 96 4.96 24.21 -15.83
N ALA A 97 4.48 25.17 -16.62
CA ALA A 97 4.70 26.60 -16.36
C ALA A 97 3.59 27.28 -15.53
N THR A 98 2.80 26.55 -14.72
CA THR A 98 1.75 27.20 -13.91
C THR A 98 1.65 26.76 -12.45
N LEU A 99 2.63 26.04 -11.89
CA LEU A 99 2.58 25.67 -10.46
C LEU A 99 3.94 25.78 -9.73
N THR A 100 4.81 26.70 -10.17
CA THR A 100 6.02 27.10 -9.42
C THR A 100 5.70 28.19 -8.39
N PHE A 101 4.93 27.84 -7.38
CA PHE A 101 4.84 28.51 -6.08
C PHE A 101 3.93 27.63 -5.24
N ALA A 102 4.45 26.89 -4.25
CA ALA A 102 3.63 25.96 -3.47
C ALA A 102 2.38 26.65 -2.93
N PRO A 103 1.18 26.41 -3.50
CA PRO A 103 -0.03 26.81 -2.83
C PRO A 103 -0.32 25.66 -1.86
N LYS A 104 -0.63 25.95 -0.61
CA LYS A 104 -1.36 24.99 0.21
C LYS A 104 -2.61 24.61 -0.59
N ILE A 105 -2.65 23.40 -1.15
CA ILE A 105 -3.80 22.94 -1.91
C ILE A 105 -4.93 22.86 -0.89
N SER A 106 -5.92 23.75 -1.01
CA SER A 106 -6.98 23.81 -0.01
C SER A 106 -7.82 22.52 -0.08
N PRO A 107 -8.37 22.04 1.05
CA PRO A 107 -9.33 20.94 1.05
C PRO A 107 -10.44 21.16 0.01
N GLN A 108 -10.97 22.38 -0.07
CA GLN A 108 -12.00 22.75 -1.05
C GLN A 108 -11.55 22.50 -2.50
N PHE A 109 -10.28 22.76 -2.83
CA PHE A 109 -9.75 22.52 -4.17
C PHE A 109 -9.64 21.01 -4.47
N ILE A 110 -9.20 20.19 -3.52
CA ILE A 110 -9.18 18.72 -3.67
C ILE A 110 -10.60 18.18 -3.90
N PHE A 111 -11.58 18.66 -3.12
CA PHE A 111 -12.97 18.24 -3.28
C PHE A 111 -13.56 18.67 -4.63
N GLU A 112 -13.28 19.89 -5.08
CA GLU A 112 -13.71 20.36 -6.40
C GLU A 112 -13.01 19.62 -7.54
N LEU A 113 -11.72 19.28 -7.40
CA LEU A 113 -11.01 18.43 -8.36
C LEU A 113 -11.64 17.05 -8.47
N PHE A 114 -11.96 16.44 -7.33
CA PHE A 114 -12.65 15.15 -7.27
C PHE A 114 -14.01 15.23 -7.98
N LYS A 115 -14.88 16.18 -7.58
CA LYS A 115 -16.20 16.33 -8.20
C LYS A 115 -16.13 16.63 -9.70
N ARG A 116 -15.20 17.49 -10.15
CA ARG A 116 -15.14 17.89 -11.57
C ARG A 116 -14.53 16.82 -12.45
N SER A 117 -13.52 16.11 -11.97
CA SER A 117 -12.71 15.22 -12.80
C SER A 117 -13.22 13.78 -12.76
N ILE A 118 -13.68 13.30 -11.59
CA ILE A 118 -14.10 11.90 -11.42
C ILE A 118 -15.55 11.70 -11.85
N ILE A 119 -16.47 12.60 -11.49
CA ILE A 119 -17.89 12.49 -11.91
C ILE A 119 -18.02 12.57 -13.44
N ARG A 120 -17.08 13.23 -14.12
CA ARG A 120 -17.07 13.39 -15.58
C ARG A 120 -16.18 12.39 -16.30
N ALA A 121 -15.49 11.52 -15.57
CA ALA A 121 -14.63 10.51 -16.18
C ALA A 121 -15.48 9.58 -17.06
N LYS A 122 -15.02 9.33 -18.28
CA LYS A 122 -15.75 8.55 -19.29
C LYS A 122 -15.36 7.08 -19.32
N ASN A 123 -14.21 6.74 -18.76
CA ASN A 123 -13.65 5.40 -18.76
C ASN A 123 -12.70 5.21 -17.56
N GLU A 124 -12.24 3.98 -17.39
CA GLU A 124 -11.34 3.57 -16.31
C GLU A 124 -10.01 4.33 -16.33
N SER A 125 -9.41 4.52 -17.50
CA SER A 125 -8.15 5.27 -17.64
C SER A 125 -8.27 6.72 -17.15
N GLU A 126 -9.40 7.39 -17.40
CA GLU A 126 -9.66 8.72 -16.86
C GLU A 126 -9.83 8.69 -15.33
N VAL A 127 -10.53 7.69 -14.79
CA VAL A 127 -10.65 7.50 -13.34
C VAL A 127 -9.26 7.33 -12.71
N VAL A 128 -8.42 6.45 -13.25
CA VAL A 128 -7.02 6.24 -12.81
C VAL A 128 -6.24 7.54 -12.86
N LYS A 129 -6.29 8.23 -14.01
CA LYS A 129 -5.55 9.48 -14.24
C LYS A 129 -5.87 10.57 -13.23
N TYR A 130 -7.13 10.67 -12.80
CA TYR A 130 -7.59 11.75 -11.94
C TYR A 130 -7.65 11.37 -10.46
N LEU A 131 -7.99 10.12 -10.11
CA LEU A 131 -8.21 9.72 -8.73
C LEU A 131 -6.91 9.38 -8.01
N VAL A 132 -5.99 8.67 -8.67
CA VAL A 132 -4.71 8.28 -8.05
C VAL A 132 -3.94 9.49 -7.50
N PRO A 133 -3.75 10.59 -8.25
CA PRO A 133 -3.08 11.77 -7.70
C PRO A 133 -3.81 12.43 -6.53
N ILE A 134 -5.14 12.28 -6.44
CA ILE A 134 -5.93 12.82 -5.31
C ILE A 134 -5.67 11.98 -4.05
N LEU A 135 -5.70 10.65 -4.18
CA LEU A 135 -5.43 9.72 -3.08
C LEU A 135 -3.99 9.85 -2.56
N GLU A 136 -3.03 10.07 -3.45
CA GLU A 136 -1.61 10.22 -3.11
C GLU A 136 -1.25 11.63 -2.58
N GLY A 137 -2.20 12.55 -2.41
CA GLY A 137 -1.95 13.86 -1.80
C GLY A 137 -1.46 14.96 -2.75
N GLY A 138 -1.64 14.79 -4.07
CA GLY A 138 -1.35 15.77 -5.10
C GLY A 138 -0.26 15.34 -6.09
N ILE A 139 -0.20 16.04 -7.22
CA ILE A 139 0.63 15.84 -8.44
C ILE A 139 2.16 15.72 -8.19
N LEU A 140 2.62 15.75 -6.94
CA LEU A 140 4.01 15.99 -6.53
C LEU A 140 4.69 14.85 -5.76
N VAL A 141 4.05 13.68 -5.57
CA VAL A 141 4.81 12.54 -5.07
C VAL A 141 5.56 11.92 -6.26
N GLU A 142 6.88 12.03 -6.27
CA GLU A 142 7.74 11.27 -7.18
C GLU A 142 7.26 9.82 -7.19
N ASN A 143 7.00 9.30 -8.40
CA ASN A 143 6.36 8.01 -8.67
C ASN A 143 6.98 6.83 -7.88
N GLN A 144 6.52 6.58 -6.65
CA GLN A 144 6.88 5.37 -5.89
C GLN A 144 5.99 4.18 -6.26
N GLY A 145 4.76 4.45 -6.73
CA GLY A 145 3.91 3.44 -7.33
C GLY A 145 4.23 3.26 -8.81
N SER A 146 4.14 2.04 -9.30
CA SER A 146 4.22 1.76 -10.73
C SER A 146 2.83 1.90 -11.39
N LYS A 147 2.80 2.19 -12.68
CA LYS A 147 1.55 2.23 -13.47
C LYS A 147 1.60 1.10 -14.47
N HIS A 148 0.54 0.29 -14.53
CA HIS A 148 0.32 -0.67 -15.60
C HIS A 148 1.49 -1.68 -15.76
N ILE A 149 1.98 -2.23 -14.65
CA ILE A 149 2.97 -3.32 -14.68
C ILE A 149 2.24 -4.64 -14.81
N THR A 150 2.38 -5.29 -15.96
CA THR A 150 1.93 -6.67 -16.13
C THR A 150 2.86 -7.62 -15.39
N PHE A 151 2.33 -8.32 -14.40
CA PHE A 151 3.01 -9.35 -13.62
C PHE A 151 3.18 -10.60 -14.48
N SER A 152 4.35 -10.70 -15.13
CA SER A 152 4.67 -11.77 -16.08
C SER A 152 5.57 -12.86 -15.49
N ASN A 153 6.12 -12.63 -14.29
CA ASN A 153 7.08 -13.54 -13.66
C ASN A 153 6.53 -14.25 -12.41
N LEU A 154 5.39 -13.81 -11.87
CA LEU A 154 4.82 -14.44 -10.68
C LEU A 154 4.20 -15.81 -11.01
N GLU A 155 4.47 -16.79 -10.16
CA GLU A 155 3.87 -18.13 -10.30
C GLU A 155 2.33 -18.05 -10.15
N PRO A 156 1.53 -18.85 -10.86
CA PRO A 156 0.08 -18.84 -10.69
C PRO A 156 -0.35 -19.15 -9.25
N LEU A 157 -1.45 -18.57 -8.76
CA LEU A 157 -2.00 -18.89 -7.43
C LEU A 157 -2.75 -20.22 -7.41
N THR A 158 -3.42 -20.54 -8.52
CA THR A 158 -4.20 -21.76 -8.71
C THR A 158 -4.18 -22.17 -10.19
N ASP A 159 -4.66 -23.38 -10.48
CA ASP A 159 -5.11 -23.79 -11.81
C ASP A 159 -6.42 -23.08 -12.18
N ALA A 160 -6.44 -21.74 -12.10
CA ALA A 160 -7.61 -20.93 -12.39
C ALA A 160 -8.18 -21.33 -13.76
N ASN A 161 -9.51 -21.51 -13.82
CA ASN A 161 -10.18 -21.82 -15.07
C ASN A 161 -10.02 -20.65 -16.06
N ILE A 162 -10.26 -20.93 -17.34
CA ILE A 162 -10.07 -19.95 -18.43
C ILE A 162 -10.88 -18.66 -18.17
N GLU A 163 -12.06 -18.76 -17.59
CA GLU A 163 -12.94 -17.62 -17.32
C GLU A 163 -12.39 -16.70 -16.22
N GLN A 164 -11.83 -17.26 -15.13
CA GLN A 164 -11.15 -16.47 -14.11
C GLN A 164 -9.91 -15.78 -14.67
N ARG A 165 -9.12 -16.48 -15.50
CA ARG A 165 -7.96 -15.86 -16.17
C ARG A 165 -8.36 -14.74 -17.13
N ALA A 166 -9.52 -14.84 -17.78
CA ALA A 166 -10.02 -13.80 -18.68
C ALA A 166 -10.49 -12.54 -17.95
N LEU A 167 -10.86 -12.64 -16.67
CA LEU A 167 -11.27 -11.53 -15.81
C LEU A 167 -10.10 -10.87 -15.06
N LEU A 168 -8.95 -11.54 -15.03
CA LEU A 168 -7.78 -11.13 -14.30
C LEU A 168 -6.74 -10.66 -15.30
N GLU A 169 -6.77 -9.36 -15.61
CA GLU A 169 -5.62 -8.74 -16.26
C GLU A 169 -4.39 -8.99 -15.37
N GLY A 170 -3.23 -9.32 -15.93
CA GLY A 170 -2.01 -9.47 -15.11
C GLY A 170 -1.50 -8.13 -14.56
N THR A 171 -2.28 -7.06 -14.66
CA THR A 171 -1.81 -5.67 -14.59
C THR A 171 -2.68 -4.87 -13.62
N PRO A 172 -2.29 -4.73 -12.35
CA PRO A 172 -3.03 -3.87 -11.44
C PRO A 172 -2.99 -2.41 -11.92
N ASP A 173 -4.06 -1.65 -11.66
CA ASP A 173 -4.12 -0.23 -12.02
C ASP A 173 -3.02 0.57 -11.33
N ARG A 174 -2.77 0.24 -10.06
CA ARG A 174 -1.72 0.83 -9.24
C ARG A 174 -1.24 -0.18 -8.20
N CYS A 175 0.06 -0.33 -8.05
CA CYS A 175 0.64 -1.13 -6.97
C CYS A 175 1.91 -0.48 -6.40
N TYR A 176 2.26 -0.86 -5.17
CA TYR A 176 3.45 -0.39 -4.47
C TYR A 176 4.24 -1.58 -3.95
N GLY A 177 5.54 -1.55 -4.20
CA GLY A 177 6.52 -2.51 -3.71
C GLY A 177 7.80 -1.80 -3.31
N SER A 178 8.88 -2.55 -3.31
CA SER A 178 10.22 -2.13 -2.87
C SER A 178 11.17 -2.01 -4.09
N PRO A 179 12.21 -1.16 -4.04
CA PRO A 179 13.29 -1.20 -5.02
C PRO A 179 13.93 -2.59 -5.11
N PHE A 180 14.35 -2.97 -6.31
CA PHE A 180 14.95 -4.28 -6.60
C PHE A 180 16.15 -4.58 -5.69
N GLU A 181 16.97 -3.58 -5.42
CA GLU A 181 18.21 -3.67 -4.63
C GLU A 181 18.00 -3.89 -3.14
N GLN A 182 16.79 -3.64 -2.60
CA GLN A 182 16.52 -3.76 -1.17
C GLN A 182 16.53 -5.22 -0.69
N LEU A 183 16.30 -6.20 -1.58
CA LEU A 183 16.36 -7.62 -1.27
C LEU A 183 17.74 -8.20 -1.62
N CYS A 184 18.36 -8.95 -0.71
CA CYS A 184 19.65 -9.62 -0.96
C CYS A 184 19.56 -10.54 -2.18
N LYS A 185 20.69 -10.68 -2.90
CA LYS A 185 20.73 -11.37 -4.19
C LYS A 185 20.23 -12.82 -4.08
N GLU A 186 20.67 -13.53 -3.06
CA GLU A 186 20.36 -14.94 -2.83
C GLU A 186 18.87 -15.13 -2.55
N VAL A 187 18.30 -14.32 -1.64
CA VAL A 187 16.86 -14.32 -1.35
C VAL A 187 16.04 -13.98 -2.61
N ARG A 188 16.51 -13.00 -3.40
CA ARG A 188 15.83 -12.57 -4.62
C ARG A 188 15.87 -13.65 -5.71
N GLU A 189 16.94 -14.42 -5.79
CA GLU A 189 17.08 -15.53 -6.73
C GLU A 189 16.19 -16.71 -6.31
N ASP A 190 16.19 -17.06 -5.03
CA ASP A 190 15.36 -18.15 -4.49
C ASP A 190 13.86 -17.85 -4.58
N LEU A 191 13.46 -16.61 -4.30
CA LEU A 191 12.06 -16.18 -4.26
C LEU A 191 11.61 -15.51 -5.56
N ASN A 192 12.38 -15.60 -6.65
CA ASN A 192 12.17 -14.83 -7.87
C ASN A 192 10.72 -14.87 -8.38
N SER A 193 10.14 -16.07 -8.53
CA SER A 193 8.77 -16.27 -9.01
C SER A 193 7.67 -15.88 -8.00
N LYS A 194 8.04 -15.47 -6.79
CA LYS A 194 7.09 -15.11 -5.71
C LYS A 194 7.11 -13.63 -5.39
N VAL A 195 8.26 -12.97 -5.53
CA VAL A 195 8.45 -11.58 -5.11
C VAL A 195 8.91 -10.66 -6.23
N VAL A 196 9.32 -11.16 -7.40
CA VAL A 196 9.74 -10.31 -8.52
C VAL A 196 8.66 -10.34 -9.60
N PRO A 197 7.84 -9.29 -9.76
CA PRO A 197 6.70 -9.35 -10.66
C PRO A 197 7.08 -9.36 -12.15
N THR A 198 8.22 -8.77 -12.49
CA THR A 198 8.70 -8.65 -13.88
C THR A 198 10.22 -8.79 -13.97
N ALA A 199 10.74 -9.17 -15.14
CA ALA A 199 12.18 -9.21 -15.40
C ALA A 199 12.85 -7.80 -15.40
N GLU A 200 12.08 -6.74 -15.61
CA GLU A 200 12.57 -5.37 -15.62
C GLU A 200 12.94 -4.92 -14.19
N LYS A 201 14.23 -4.66 -13.95
CA LYS A 201 14.76 -4.36 -12.60
C LYS A 201 14.39 -2.97 -12.09
N THR A 202 13.97 -2.07 -12.98
CA THR A 202 13.46 -0.76 -12.58
C THR A 202 12.06 -0.82 -11.95
N ASN A 203 11.37 -1.96 -12.10
CA ASN A 203 10.07 -2.19 -11.49
C ASN A 203 10.18 -2.65 -10.03
N PRO A 204 9.20 -2.31 -9.19
CA PRO A 204 9.19 -2.70 -7.79
C PRO A 204 9.05 -4.22 -7.61
N ILE A 205 9.68 -4.73 -6.56
CA ILE A 205 9.55 -6.10 -6.06
C ILE A 205 8.68 -6.15 -4.80
N ALA A 206 8.23 -7.35 -4.44
CA ALA A 206 7.41 -7.64 -3.27
C ALA A 206 6.19 -6.71 -3.13
N PRO A 207 5.36 -6.52 -4.17
CA PRO A 207 4.22 -5.63 -4.08
C PRO A 207 3.22 -6.14 -3.04
N ASN A 208 2.70 -5.25 -2.19
CA ASN A 208 1.74 -5.61 -1.14
C ASN A 208 0.73 -4.50 -0.82
N PHE A 209 0.64 -3.50 -1.68
CA PHE A 209 -0.49 -2.57 -1.71
C PHE A 209 -0.99 -2.46 -3.14
N PHE A 210 -2.28 -2.69 -3.35
CA PHE A 210 -2.92 -2.69 -4.67
C PHE A 210 -4.12 -1.75 -4.70
N LEU A 211 -4.36 -1.10 -5.82
CA LEU A 211 -5.55 -0.29 -6.04
C LEU A 211 -6.12 -0.64 -7.41
N GLU A 212 -7.39 -1.03 -7.41
CA GLU A 212 -8.18 -1.35 -8.60
C GLU A 212 -9.29 -0.34 -8.78
N LEU A 213 -9.34 0.29 -9.95
CA LEU A 213 -10.26 1.36 -10.26
C LEU A 213 -11.18 0.87 -11.36
N LYS A 214 -12.42 1.34 -11.36
CA LYS A 214 -13.36 1.05 -12.44
C LYS A 214 -13.95 2.32 -12.98
N GLY A 215 -14.09 2.36 -14.31
CA GLY A 215 -14.81 3.41 -15.02
C GLY A 215 -16.32 3.35 -14.79
N PRO A 216 -17.10 4.29 -15.37
CA PRO A 216 -18.56 4.32 -15.25
C PRO A 216 -19.25 3.03 -15.71
N GLU A 217 -18.71 2.37 -16.73
CA GLU A 217 -19.24 1.13 -17.32
C GLU A 217 -18.59 -0.14 -16.72
N GLY A 218 -17.72 0.03 -15.72
CA GLY A 218 -17.09 -1.09 -15.03
C GLY A 218 -18.04 -1.78 -14.05
N TYR A 219 -17.57 -2.84 -13.41
CA TYR A 219 -18.35 -3.61 -12.45
C TYR A 219 -17.58 -3.79 -11.14
N GLN A 220 -18.23 -3.53 -10.01
CA GLN A 220 -17.66 -3.76 -8.67
C GLN A 220 -17.13 -5.19 -8.53
N LYS A 221 -17.91 -6.20 -8.97
CA LYS A 221 -17.51 -7.61 -8.91
C LYS A 221 -16.19 -7.88 -9.62
N THR A 222 -15.91 -7.19 -10.73
CA THR A 222 -14.63 -7.32 -11.43
C THR A 222 -13.49 -6.73 -10.60
N ALA A 223 -13.69 -5.53 -10.02
CA ALA A 223 -12.70 -4.91 -9.14
C ALA A 223 -12.39 -5.78 -7.91
N ASP A 224 -13.42 -6.36 -7.28
CA ASP A 224 -13.25 -7.21 -6.10
C ASP A 224 -12.49 -8.50 -6.43
N LEU A 225 -12.75 -9.12 -7.59
CA LEU A 225 -12.01 -10.29 -8.05
C LEU A 225 -10.55 -9.97 -8.36
N GLN A 226 -10.29 -8.83 -9.01
CA GLN A 226 -8.93 -8.35 -9.28
C GLN A 226 -8.18 -8.04 -7.97
N ALA A 227 -8.81 -7.31 -7.05
CA ALA A 227 -8.26 -7.01 -5.73
C ALA A 227 -7.91 -8.30 -4.98
N GLN A 228 -8.84 -9.24 -4.87
CA GLN A 228 -8.61 -10.54 -4.22
C GLN A 228 -7.42 -11.28 -4.83
N HIS A 229 -7.32 -11.28 -6.16
CA HIS A 229 -6.25 -11.96 -6.86
C HIS A 229 -4.88 -11.33 -6.59
N TYR A 230 -4.77 -10.01 -6.69
CA TYR A 230 -3.50 -9.31 -6.46
C TYR A 230 -3.09 -9.34 -4.99
N GLU A 231 -4.04 -9.24 -4.06
CA GLU A 231 -3.75 -9.42 -2.64
C GLU A 231 -3.17 -10.80 -2.35
N ALA A 232 -3.73 -11.86 -2.95
CA ALA A 232 -3.22 -13.22 -2.76
C ALA A 232 -1.79 -13.37 -3.32
N TRP A 233 -1.47 -12.72 -4.43
CA TRP A 233 -0.09 -12.66 -4.94
C TRP A 233 0.85 -11.92 -4.00
N GLY A 234 0.45 -10.74 -3.54
CA GLY A 234 1.24 -9.96 -2.60
C GLY A 234 1.48 -10.72 -1.29
N GLU A 235 0.44 -11.32 -0.73
CA GLU A 235 0.51 -12.04 0.54
C GLU A 235 1.38 -13.29 0.44
N ARG A 236 1.29 -14.05 -0.66
CA ARG A 236 2.21 -15.16 -0.90
C ARG A 236 3.67 -14.68 -0.94
N GLY A 237 3.94 -13.52 -1.53
CA GLY A 237 5.25 -12.89 -1.52
C GLY A 237 5.70 -12.52 -0.11
N GLN A 238 4.82 -11.93 0.70
CA GLN A 238 5.09 -11.57 2.11
C GLN A 238 5.40 -12.80 2.96
N ILE A 239 4.59 -13.86 2.85
CA ILE A 239 4.82 -15.13 3.53
C ILE A 239 6.17 -15.73 3.10
N ALA A 240 6.46 -15.74 1.80
CA ALA A 240 7.70 -16.30 1.27
C ALA A 240 8.94 -15.59 1.82
N LEU A 241 8.92 -14.24 1.89
CA LEU A 241 9.99 -13.46 2.50
C LEU A 241 10.16 -13.80 3.99
N ARG A 242 9.07 -13.78 4.76
CA ARG A 242 9.09 -14.08 6.20
C ARG A 242 9.50 -15.53 6.51
N SER A 243 9.32 -16.44 5.55
CA SER A 243 9.65 -17.86 5.69
C SER A 243 10.99 -18.24 5.08
N TRP A 244 11.72 -17.32 4.46
CA TRP A 244 12.96 -17.67 3.77
C TRP A 244 14.01 -18.21 4.76
N GLY A 245 14.57 -19.39 4.47
CA GLY A 245 15.50 -20.08 5.36
C GLY A 245 14.85 -20.82 6.55
N HIS A 246 13.52 -20.99 6.54
CA HIS A 246 12.79 -21.86 7.48
C HIS A 246 12.31 -23.15 6.78
N ASP A 247 12.20 -24.24 7.55
CA ASP A 247 11.70 -25.53 7.06
C ASP A 247 10.21 -25.52 6.71
N ALA A 248 9.44 -24.58 7.26
CA ALA A 248 8.01 -24.45 7.06
C ALA A 248 7.60 -22.98 6.92
N SER A 249 6.45 -22.75 6.27
CA SER A 249 5.88 -21.41 6.13
C SER A 249 5.54 -20.80 7.49
N VAL A 250 5.99 -19.56 7.69
CA VAL A 250 5.71 -18.74 8.86
C VAL A 250 4.39 -18.01 8.64
N LEU A 251 3.36 -18.42 9.38
CA LEU A 251 2.04 -17.77 9.41
C LEU A 251 1.83 -17.17 10.80
N ASP A 252 1.93 -15.85 10.92
CA ASP A 252 1.74 -15.12 12.18
C ASP A 252 0.29 -14.64 12.39
N GLY A 253 -0.59 -14.94 11.43
CA GLY A 253 -2.00 -14.56 11.45
C GLY A 253 -2.27 -13.08 11.20
N LYS A 254 -1.25 -12.30 10.82
CA LYS A 254 -1.39 -10.87 10.51
C LYS A 254 -1.66 -10.67 9.02
N ALA A 255 -2.31 -9.55 8.68
CA ALA A 255 -2.42 -9.11 7.30
C ALA A 255 -1.19 -8.27 6.94
N HIS A 256 -0.49 -8.62 5.87
CA HIS A 256 0.66 -7.86 5.38
C HIS A 256 0.36 -7.12 4.08
N THR A 257 -0.73 -7.51 3.43
CA THR A 257 -1.12 -7.05 2.10
C THR A 257 -2.49 -6.39 2.16
N ILE A 258 -2.62 -5.27 1.46
CA ILE A 258 -3.82 -4.45 1.39
C ILE A 258 -4.20 -4.25 -0.08
N ALA A 259 -5.47 -4.34 -0.40
CA ALA A 259 -6.02 -3.80 -1.62
C ALA A 259 -7.09 -2.74 -1.35
N CYS A 260 -7.32 -1.93 -2.37
CA CYS A 260 -8.40 -0.98 -2.40
C CYS A 260 -9.11 -1.07 -3.74
N THR A 261 -10.43 -0.92 -3.75
CA THR A 261 -11.22 -0.76 -4.97
C THR A 261 -11.89 0.60 -5.01
N TYR A 262 -12.01 1.18 -6.20
CA TYR A 262 -12.90 2.31 -6.43
C TYR A 262 -13.89 2.00 -7.55
N PHE A 263 -15.18 2.11 -7.23
CA PHE A 263 -16.25 2.06 -8.22
C PHE A 263 -17.46 2.84 -7.71
N SER A 264 -18.18 3.49 -8.63
CA SER A 264 -19.41 4.23 -8.34
C SER A 264 -19.30 5.17 -7.12
N ARG A 265 -18.19 5.92 -7.02
CA ARG A 265 -17.87 6.84 -5.92
C ARG A 265 -17.64 6.21 -4.55
N MET A 266 -17.56 4.88 -4.46
CA MET A 266 -17.15 4.17 -3.26
C MET A 266 -15.67 3.80 -3.35
N LEU A 267 -14.92 4.07 -2.29
CA LEU A 267 -13.56 3.58 -2.09
C LEU A 267 -13.59 2.54 -0.97
N ILE A 268 -13.33 1.27 -1.28
CA ILE A 268 -13.41 0.16 -0.32
C ILE A 268 -12.01 -0.40 -0.11
N PHE A 269 -11.65 -0.63 1.15
CA PHE A 269 -10.36 -1.18 1.55
C PHE A 269 -10.51 -2.60 2.02
N TYR A 270 -9.52 -3.43 1.67
CA TYR A 270 -9.48 -4.84 1.99
C TYR A 270 -8.15 -5.20 2.66
N SER A 271 -8.21 -6.23 3.50
CA SER A 271 -7.04 -6.92 4.04
C SER A 271 -7.16 -8.40 3.74
N ILE A 272 -6.04 -9.03 3.42
CA ILE A 272 -5.97 -10.47 3.22
C ILE A 272 -5.27 -11.17 4.39
N HIS A 273 -5.83 -12.30 4.81
CA HIS A 273 -5.26 -13.14 5.86
C HIS A 273 -5.01 -14.54 5.31
N ALA A 274 -3.79 -15.02 5.52
CA ALA A 274 -3.40 -16.37 5.15
C ALA A 274 -3.51 -17.33 6.35
N VAL A 275 -4.14 -18.49 6.11
CA VAL A 275 -4.34 -19.52 7.13
C VAL A 275 -3.92 -20.87 6.55
N LYS A 276 -3.31 -21.71 7.39
CA LYS A 276 -3.01 -23.10 7.00
C LYS A 276 -4.32 -23.89 6.94
N SER A 277 -4.60 -24.51 5.81
CA SER A 277 -5.75 -25.40 5.65
C SER A 277 -5.67 -26.56 6.65
N LEU A 278 -6.83 -26.97 7.16
CA LEU A 278 -6.97 -28.12 8.07
C LEU A 278 -6.92 -29.46 7.34
N ASP A 279 -6.99 -29.45 6.00
CA ASP A 279 -6.96 -30.66 5.18
C ASP A 279 -5.54 -31.23 4.99
N ILE A 280 -5.50 -32.50 4.58
CA ILE A 280 -4.30 -33.35 4.39
C ILE A 280 -3.26 -32.71 3.45
N ASP A 281 -3.66 -31.78 2.60
CA ASP A 281 -2.83 -31.22 1.52
C ASP A 281 -2.02 -29.96 1.90
N VAL A 282 -2.03 -29.53 3.19
CA VAL A 282 -1.18 -28.44 3.73
C VAL A 282 -1.20 -27.15 2.88
N ARG A 283 -2.33 -26.86 2.20
CA ARG A 283 -2.46 -25.65 1.38
C ARG A 283 -2.65 -24.40 2.24
N ILE A 284 -2.13 -23.26 1.78
CA ILE A 284 -2.41 -21.96 2.39
C ILE A 284 -3.68 -21.40 1.75
N GLU A 285 -4.69 -21.14 2.57
CA GLU A 285 -5.93 -20.50 2.18
C GLU A 285 -5.85 -19.00 2.46
N HIS A 286 -6.43 -18.19 1.58
CA HIS A 286 -6.40 -16.73 1.70
C HIS A 286 -7.82 -16.20 1.84
N PHE A 287 -8.03 -15.34 2.84
CA PHE A 287 -9.33 -14.74 3.14
C PHE A 287 -9.23 -13.21 3.05
N MET A 288 -9.93 -12.64 2.07
CA MET A 288 -10.07 -11.20 1.89
C MET A 288 -11.22 -10.66 2.74
N HIS A 289 -10.97 -9.61 3.50
CA HIS A 289 -11.94 -8.96 4.39
C HIS A 289 -12.01 -7.47 4.12
N ILE A 290 -13.23 -6.91 4.17
CA ILE A 290 -13.40 -5.45 4.13
C ILE A 290 -12.86 -4.87 5.45
N ILE A 291 -11.98 -3.88 5.32
CA ILE A 291 -11.54 -3.03 6.43
C ILE A 291 -12.57 -1.93 6.65
N ASP A 292 -12.85 -1.15 5.61
CA ASP A 292 -13.80 -0.03 5.63
C ASP A 292 -14.18 0.40 4.20
N GLY A 293 -15.23 1.21 4.06
CA GLY A 293 -15.70 1.76 2.80
C GLY A 293 -16.15 3.22 2.91
N PHE A 294 -15.65 4.07 2.03
CA PHE A 294 -15.93 5.50 2.05
C PHE A 294 -16.73 5.92 0.81
N PHE A 295 -17.84 6.61 1.05
CA PHE A 295 -18.53 7.34 -0.01
C PHE A 295 -17.81 8.67 -0.27
N MET A 296 -17.11 8.75 -1.40
CA MET A 296 -16.16 9.83 -1.67
C MET A 296 -16.83 11.22 -1.74
N ASP A 297 -18.09 11.32 -2.17
CA ASP A 297 -18.80 12.60 -2.20
C ASP A 297 -19.01 13.20 -0.79
N ALA A 298 -19.12 12.36 0.23
CA ALA A 298 -19.35 12.78 1.62
C ALA A 298 -18.07 12.72 2.48
N SER A 299 -17.10 11.88 2.11
CA SER A 299 -16.00 11.50 3.00
C SER A 299 -14.63 11.48 2.30
N VAL A 300 -14.44 12.28 1.24
CA VAL A 300 -13.20 12.32 0.45
C VAL A 300 -11.93 12.43 1.30
N PHE A 301 -11.91 13.28 2.34
CA PHE A 301 -10.72 13.48 3.16
C PHE A 301 -10.41 12.27 4.05
N ASN A 302 -11.45 11.63 4.59
CA ASN A 302 -11.31 10.42 5.39
C ASN A 302 -10.81 9.27 4.50
N ALA A 303 -11.34 9.16 3.29
CA ALA A 303 -10.93 8.15 2.31
C ALA A 303 -9.46 8.32 1.89
N ILE A 304 -9.03 9.55 1.59
CA ILE A 304 -7.62 9.86 1.28
C ILE A 304 -6.73 9.49 2.47
N ALA A 305 -7.12 9.86 3.68
CA ALA A 305 -6.31 9.57 4.86
C ALA A 305 -6.23 8.07 5.16
N ALA A 306 -7.33 7.32 4.98
CA ALA A 306 -7.35 5.87 5.10
C ALA A 306 -6.42 5.22 4.06
N TYR A 307 -6.49 5.67 2.81
CA TYR A 307 -5.61 5.19 1.73
C TYR A 307 -4.14 5.35 2.08
N GLN A 308 -3.74 6.55 2.51
CA GLN A 308 -2.34 6.86 2.84
C GLN A 308 -1.84 6.06 4.05
N LYS A 309 -2.67 5.91 5.10
CA LYS A 309 -2.32 5.11 6.28
C LYS A 309 -2.15 3.63 5.96
N LEU A 310 -3.03 3.08 5.15
CA LEU A 310 -2.95 1.68 4.74
C LEU A 310 -1.79 1.43 3.76
N GLN A 311 -1.44 2.43 2.94
CA GLN A 311 -0.22 2.40 2.14
C GLN A 311 1.03 2.38 3.02
N ASP A 312 1.11 3.27 4.01
CA ASP A 312 2.21 3.30 4.97
C ASP A 312 2.31 1.97 5.76
N TYR A 313 1.17 1.43 6.18
CA TYR A 313 1.09 0.11 6.83
C TYR A 313 1.66 -1.01 5.97
N ALA A 314 1.20 -1.12 4.72
CA ALA A 314 1.69 -2.13 3.80
C ALA A 314 3.20 -1.97 3.56
N GLU A 315 3.68 -0.74 3.34
CA GLU A 315 5.11 -0.48 3.19
C GLU A 315 5.94 -0.95 4.39
N GLU A 316 5.49 -0.66 5.61
CA GLU A 316 6.18 -1.13 6.81
C GLU A 316 6.23 -2.65 6.88
N LYS A 317 5.12 -3.35 6.63
CA LYS A 317 5.07 -4.82 6.65
C LYS A 317 5.98 -5.44 5.59
N ARG A 318 6.01 -4.86 4.39
CA ARG A 318 6.91 -5.28 3.31
C ARG A 318 8.36 -5.12 3.69
N ASN A 319 8.72 -3.95 4.22
CA ASN A 319 10.10 -3.68 4.59
C ASN A 319 10.55 -4.57 5.74
N GLU A 320 9.68 -4.83 6.73
CA GLU A 320 9.92 -5.81 7.80
C GLU A 320 10.20 -7.21 7.23
N ALA A 321 9.37 -7.69 6.29
CA ALA A 321 9.56 -9.00 5.67
C ALA A 321 10.87 -9.09 4.87
N ILE A 322 11.24 -8.04 4.12
CA ILE A 322 12.50 -7.97 3.39
C ILE A 322 13.71 -7.99 4.35
N GLU A 323 13.67 -7.20 5.42
CA GLU A 323 14.74 -7.14 6.42
C GLU A 323 14.94 -8.46 7.15
N LEU A 324 13.85 -9.15 7.51
CA LEU A 324 13.91 -10.49 8.11
C LEU A 324 14.63 -11.47 7.19
N ALA A 325 14.26 -11.51 5.90
CA ALA A 325 14.88 -12.40 4.93
C ALA A 325 16.36 -12.05 4.69
N ASN A 326 16.70 -10.76 4.60
CA ASN A 326 18.07 -10.29 4.41
C ASN A 326 18.98 -10.62 5.61
N THR A 327 18.48 -10.40 6.83
CA THR A 327 19.20 -10.72 8.07
C THR A 327 19.45 -12.21 8.14
N ARG A 328 18.45 -13.04 7.82
CA ARG A 328 18.61 -14.49 7.77
C ARG A 328 19.65 -14.92 6.74
N ALA A 329 19.68 -14.29 5.57
CA ALA A 329 20.69 -14.57 4.55
C ALA A 329 22.10 -14.23 5.04
N GLN A 330 22.24 -13.16 5.82
CA GLN A 330 23.50 -12.81 6.45
C GLN A 330 23.93 -13.86 7.49
N GLU A 331 23.05 -14.27 8.39
CA GLU A 331 23.33 -15.31 9.40
C GLU A 331 23.80 -16.63 8.76
N ILE A 332 23.14 -17.07 7.68
CA ILE A 332 23.49 -18.31 6.97
C ILE A 332 24.87 -18.19 6.32
N ARG A 333 25.20 -17.03 5.72
CA ARG A 333 26.54 -16.78 5.16
C ARG A 333 27.62 -16.83 6.25
N GLU A 334 27.36 -16.19 7.39
CA GLU A 334 28.30 -16.15 8.51
C GLU A 334 28.52 -17.54 9.14
N ALA A 335 27.48 -18.38 9.21
CA ALA A 335 27.58 -19.75 9.70
C ALA A 335 28.27 -20.73 8.73
N SER A 336 28.43 -20.33 7.46
CA SER A 336 29.08 -21.14 6.41
C SER A 336 30.56 -20.78 6.20
N LEU A 337 31.05 -19.77 6.92
CA LEU A 337 32.46 -19.36 6.98
C LEU A 337 33.15 -20.04 8.17
#